data_AF-A0A0Q5FT10-F1
#
_entry.id   AF-A0A0Q5FT10-F1
#
_cell.length_a   1.000
_cell.length_b   1.000
_cell.length_c   1.000
_cell.angle_alpha   90.00
_cell.angle_beta   90.00
_cell.angle_gamma   90.00
#
_symmetry.space_group_name_H-M   'P 1'
#
loop_
_entity.id
_entity.type
_entity.pdbx_description
1 polymer ?
#
loop_
_entity_poly.entity_id
_entity_poly.type
_entity_poly.pdbx_seq_one_letter_code
_entity_poly.pdbx_strand_id
1 'polypeptide(L)'
;MIITSVKSGSKFETLASYSRAVAIGDWIFVSNTAGIDYETRTLPDTAAEQLRLAIATVARALAAVDSSLSDVVRIQVFVPDASDQDETIEVLGEVFRGIDPALTMTRSPLAGEYKAEIEVTAHRGAGAARRTQIGL
;
A
#
# COMPACT_ATOMS: atom_id res chain seq x y z
N MET A 1 -17.40 -19.33 4.50
CA MET A 1 -16.46 -18.36 3.92
C MET A 1 -17.00 -16.96 4.20
N ILE A 2 -16.23 -16.12 4.89
CA ILE A 2 -16.61 -14.74 5.23
C ILE A 2 -15.73 -13.79 4.41
N ILE A 3 -16.33 -12.75 3.86
CA ILE A 3 -15.63 -11.65 3.20
C ILE A 3 -15.82 -10.41 4.06
N THR A 4 -14.71 -9.80 4.50
CA THR A 4 -14.71 -8.57 5.29
C THR A 4 -14.25 -7.42 4.44
N SER A 5 -15.07 -6.38 4.31
CA SER A 5 -14.71 -5.14 3.61
C SER A 5 -14.39 -4.03 4.59
N VAL A 6 -13.23 -3.40 4.40
CA VAL A 6 -12.79 -2.23 5.19
C VAL A 6 -13.07 -0.97 4.40
N LYS A 7 -13.72 0.01 5.04
CA LYS A 7 -13.96 1.35 4.48
C LYS A 7 -13.12 2.36 5.25
N SER A 8 -12.37 3.22 4.55
CA SER A 8 -11.63 4.30 5.19
C SER A 8 -12.48 5.56 5.39
N GLY A 9 -13.69 5.60 4.82
CA GLY A 9 -14.55 6.78 4.84
C GLY A 9 -14.24 7.78 3.71
N SER A 10 -13.39 7.40 2.76
CA SER A 10 -13.14 8.20 1.56
C SER A 10 -14.42 8.28 0.72
N LYS A 11 -14.79 9.49 0.27
CA LYS A 11 -15.95 9.69 -0.62
C LYS A 11 -15.87 8.83 -1.90
N PHE A 12 -14.66 8.53 -2.35
CA PHE A 12 -14.44 7.74 -3.56
C PHE A 12 -14.85 6.27 -3.38
N GLU A 13 -14.78 5.72 -2.16
CA GLU A 13 -15.23 4.35 -1.87
C GLU A 13 -16.74 4.18 -2.07
N THR A 14 -17.50 5.24 -1.82
CA THR A 14 -18.94 5.28 -2.10
C THR A 14 -19.18 5.52 -3.59
N LEU A 15 -18.52 6.51 -4.20
CA LEU A 15 -18.75 6.90 -5.60
C LEU A 15 -18.36 5.81 -6.60
N ALA A 16 -17.20 5.17 -6.40
CA ALA A 16 -16.67 4.14 -7.30
C ALA A 16 -16.93 2.72 -6.79
N SER A 17 -17.67 2.55 -5.67
CA SER A 17 -18.06 1.26 -5.12
C SER A 17 -16.89 0.28 -4.85
N TYR A 18 -15.80 0.77 -4.25
CA TYR A 18 -14.67 -0.05 -3.81
C TYR A 18 -14.45 0.06 -2.29
N SER A 19 -13.70 -0.86 -1.70
CA SER A 19 -13.34 -0.87 -0.27
C SER A 19 -11.85 -0.62 -0.13
N ARG A 20 -11.40 0.09 0.92
CA ARG A 20 -9.96 0.28 1.20
C ARG A 20 -9.22 -1.05 1.22
N ALA A 21 -9.82 -2.06 1.85
CA ALA A 21 -9.34 -3.42 1.82
C ALA A 21 -10.49 -4.43 1.76
N VAL A 22 -10.22 -5.59 1.20
CA VAL A 22 -11.10 -6.77 1.23
C VAL A 22 -10.28 -7.94 1.75
N ALA A 23 -10.76 -8.57 2.82
CA ALA A 23 -10.21 -9.80 3.37
C ALA A 23 -11.12 -10.99 3.06
N ILE A 24 -10.55 -12.06 2.51
CA ILE A 24 -11.21 -13.33 2.23
C ILE A 24 -10.34 -14.47 2.77
N GLY A 25 -10.77 -15.07 3.88
CA GLY A 25 -9.90 -15.94 4.67
C GLY A 25 -8.67 -15.15 5.15
N ASP A 26 -7.48 -15.66 4.85
CA ASP A 26 -6.20 -15.01 5.19
C ASP A 26 -5.64 -14.12 4.08
N TRP A 27 -6.25 -14.11 2.89
CA TRP A 27 -5.88 -13.20 1.83
C TRP A 27 -6.50 -11.82 2.03
N ILE A 28 -5.66 -10.79 1.90
CA ILE A 28 -6.06 -9.40 2.07
C ILE A 28 -5.57 -8.60 0.87
N PHE A 29 -6.49 -7.90 0.23
CA PHE A 29 -6.24 -7.05 -0.91
C PHE A 29 -6.53 -5.62 -0.49
N VAL A 30 -5.51 -4.76 -0.51
CA VAL A 30 -5.64 -3.33 -0.19
C VAL A 30 -5.62 -2.57 -1.50
N SER A 31 -6.65 -1.75 -1.74
CA SER A 31 -6.75 -0.96 -2.96
C SER A 31 -5.60 0.03 -3.08
N ASN A 32 -5.32 0.43 -4.33
CA ASN A 32 -4.38 1.48 -4.63
C ASN A 32 -4.64 2.74 -3.78
N THR A 33 -3.59 3.24 -3.15
CA THR A 33 -3.67 4.23 -2.08
C THR A 33 -2.72 5.38 -2.36
N ALA A 34 -3.27 6.58 -2.48
CA ALA A 34 -2.52 7.83 -2.59
C ALA A 34 -2.17 8.41 -1.22
N GLY A 35 -1.05 9.13 -1.19
CA GLY A 35 -0.56 9.86 -0.03
C GLY A 35 -1.18 11.24 0.12
N ILE A 36 -2.26 11.33 0.89
CA ILE A 36 -2.85 12.60 1.31
C ILE A 36 -3.07 12.59 2.81
N ASP A 37 -2.86 13.72 3.46
CA ASP A 37 -3.31 13.90 4.83
C ASP A 37 -4.83 14.13 4.80
N TYR A 38 -5.60 13.15 5.28
CA TYR A 38 -7.06 13.23 5.24
C TYR A 38 -7.66 14.19 6.28
N GLU A 39 -6.90 14.56 7.32
CA GLU A 39 -7.33 15.53 8.34
C GLU A 39 -7.16 16.96 7.82
N THR A 40 -5.98 17.26 7.29
CA THR A 40 -5.64 18.60 6.80
C THR A 40 -5.98 18.82 5.33
N ARG A 41 -6.24 17.74 4.58
CA ARG A 41 -6.35 17.72 3.11
C ARG A 41 -5.12 18.25 2.41
N THR A 42 -3.97 18.21 3.07
CA THR A 42 -2.70 18.63 2.50
C THR A 42 -2.10 17.49 1.68
N LEU A 43 -1.72 17.82 0.46
CA LEU A 43 -0.91 16.97 -0.40
C LEU A 43 0.56 17.35 -0.17
N PRO A 44 1.41 16.45 0.34
CA PRO A 44 2.83 16.72 0.48
C PRO A 44 3.51 16.97 -0.86
N ASP A 45 4.59 17.75 -0.84
CA ASP A 45 5.31 18.17 -2.06
C ASP A 45 6.25 17.08 -2.61
N THR A 46 6.64 16.11 -1.78
CA THR A 46 7.59 15.04 -2.16
C THR A 46 6.91 13.68 -2.31
N ALA A 47 7.39 12.82 -3.21
CA ALA A 47 6.83 11.48 -3.33
C ALA A 47 7.15 10.65 -2.08
N ALA A 48 8.28 10.93 -1.42
CA ALA A 48 8.64 10.27 -0.17
C ALA A 48 7.61 10.50 0.94
N GLU A 49 7.13 11.74 1.12
CA GLU A 49 6.10 12.05 2.12
C GLU A 49 4.74 11.49 1.72
N GLN A 50 4.36 11.61 0.45
CA GLN A 50 3.13 11.00 -0.07
C GLN A 50 3.13 9.49 0.15
N LEU A 51 4.21 8.79 -0.23
CA LEU A 51 4.28 7.34 -0.06
C LEU A 51 4.21 6.92 1.41
N ARG A 52 4.83 7.66 2.34
CA ARG A 52 4.71 7.38 3.78
C ARG A 52 3.26 7.51 4.28
N LEU A 53 2.53 8.54 3.85
CA LEU A 53 1.10 8.68 4.19
C LEU A 53 0.24 7.57 3.57
N ALA A 54 0.56 7.16 2.35
CA ALA A 54 -0.11 6.04 1.68
C ALA A 54 0.12 4.73 2.44
N ILE A 55 1.37 4.43 2.80
CA ILE A 55 1.75 3.25 3.59
C ILE A 55 1.09 3.28 4.97
N ALA A 56 1.00 4.43 5.64
CA ALA A 56 0.29 4.56 6.91
C ALA A 56 -1.21 4.21 6.75
N THR A 57 -1.82 4.62 5.64
CA THR A 57 -3.22 4.26 5.32
C THR A 57 -3.37 2.77 5.05
N VAL A 58 -2.43 2.17 4.31
CA VAL A 58 -2.36 0.71 4.09
C VAL A 58 -2.23 -0.03 5.43
N ALA A 59 -1.34 0.40 6.31
CA ALA A 59 -1.12 -0.21 7.61
C ALA A 59 -2.39 -0.19 8.47
N ARG A 60 -3.11 0.94 8.51
CA ARG A 60 -4.41 1.03 9.19
C ARG A 60 -5.45 0.07 8.61
N ALA A 61 -5.47 -0.08 7.28
CA ALA A 61 -6.40 -0.99 6.61
C ALA A 61 -6.11 -2.47 6.93
N LEU A 62 -4.84 -2.86 6.97
CA LEU A 62 -4.40 -4.20 7.37
C LEU A 62 -4.73 -4.47 8.84
N ALA A 63 -4.48 -3.50 9.73
CA ALA A 63 -4.76 -3.63 11.15
C ALA A 63 -6.26 -3.85 11.43
N ALA A 64 -7.15 -3.26 10.63
CA ALA A 64 -8.61 -3.45 10.76
C ALA A 64 -9.08 -4.90 10.49
N VAL A 65 -8.21 -5.76 9.95
CA VAL A 65 -8.49 -7.18 9.66
C VAL A 65 -7.43 -8.11 10.25
N ASP A 66 -6.87 -7.72 11.40
CA ASP A 66 -5.90 -8.48 12.18
C ASP A 66 -4.64 -8.88 11.38
N SER A 67 -4.12 -7.94 10.61
CA SER A 67 -2.90 -8.10 9.81
C SER A 67 -1.99 -6.86 9.94
N SER A 68 -0.84 -6.90 9.27
CA SER A 68 0.23 -5.91 9.44
C SER A 68 1.05 -5.77 8.15
N LEU A 69 1.91 -4.74 8.10
CA LEU A 69 2.85 -4.60 6.97
C LEU A 69 3.79 -5.81 6.83
N SER A 70 4.13 -6.51 7.91
CA SER A 70 4.94 -7.74 7.85
C SER A 70 4.25 -8.90 7.14
N ASP A 71 2.93 -8.85 6.97
CA ASP A 71 2.16 -9.85 6.23
C ASP A 71 2.09 -9.56 4.73
N VAL A 72 2.62 -8.41 4.28
CA VAL A 72 2.61 -8.03 2.86
C VAL A 72 3.54 -8.96 2.08
N VAL A 73 2.98 -9.60 1.06
CA VAL A 73 3.70 -10.53 0.17
C VAL A 73 3.92 -9.96 -1.23
N ARG A 74 3.15 -8.93 -1.60
CA ARG A 74 3.31 -8.21 -2.87
C ARG A 74 2.98 -6.74 -2.73
N ILE A 75 3.79 -5.89 -3.35
CA ILE A 75 3.55 -4.46 -3.52
C ILE A 75 3.57 -4.09 -5.01
N GLN A 76 2.69 -3.20 -5.40
CA GLN A 76 2.66 -2.54 -6.70
C GLN A 76 2.68 -1.04 -6.45
N VAL A 77 3.62 -0.35 -7.09
CA VAL A 77 3.85 1.09 -6.88
C VAL A 77 3.80 1.81 -8.22
N PHE A 78 3.10 2.94 -8.26
CA PHE A 78 2.88 3.73 -9.45
C PHE A 78 3.48 5.12 -9.25
N VAL A 79 4.46 5.48 -10.09
CA VAL A 79 5.23 6.73 -9.98
C VAL A 79 5.26 7.44 -11.34
N PRO A 80 4.49 8.50 -11.56
CA PRO A 80 4.33 9.12 -12.88
C PRO A 80 5.60 9.80 -13.39
N ASP A 81 6.39 10.42 -12.51
CA ASP A 81 7.66 11.09 -12.85
C ASP A 81 8.86 10.20 -12.50
N ALA A 82 9.86 10.15 -13.39
CA ALA A 82 11.09 9.43 -13.12
C ALA A 82 11.95 10.11 -12.03
N SER A 83 11.80 11.42 -11.81
CA SER A 83 12.53 12.13 -10.74
C SER A 83 12.16 11.66 -9.34
N ASP A 84 10.95 11.14 -9.17
CA ASP A 84 10.38 10.72 -7.90
C ASP A 84 10.71 9.24 -7.58
N GLN A 85 11.40 8.55 -8.50
CA GLN A 85 11.63 7.10 -8.42
C GLN A 85 12.58 6.71 -7.28
N ASP A 86 13.72 7.41 -7.16
CA ASP A 86 14.75 7.06 -6.19
C ASP A 86 14.25 7.28 -4.76
N GLU A 87 13.58 8.41 -4.50
CA GLU A 87 12.97 8.68 -3.20
C GLU A 87 11.87 7.66 -2.84
N THR A 88 11.10 7.20 -3.84
CA THR A 88 10.10 6.15 -3.65
C THR A 88 10.75 4.84 -3.23
N ILE A 89 11.83 4.44 -3.91
CA ILE A 89 12.59 3.22 -3.60
C ILE A 89 13.17 3.27 -2.18
N GLU A 90 13.71 4.43 -1.77
CA GLU A 90 14.25 4.62 -0.41
C GLU A 90 13.18 4.38 0.65
N VAL A 91 11.99 4.96 0.51
CA VAL A 91 10.87 4.74 1.44
C VAL A 91 10.45 3.27 1.49
N LEU A 92 10.34 2.60 0.35
CA LEU A 92 10.02 1.18 0.32
C LEU A 92 11.09 0.35 1.05
N GLY A 93 12.36 0.68 0.85
CA GLY A 93 13.50 0.03 1.50
C GLY A 93 13.65 0.34 2.98
N GLU A 94 13.08 1.44 3.48
CA GLU A 94 12.95 1.72 4.91
C GLU A 94 11.85 0.86 5.54
N VAL A 95 10.69 0.79 4.88
CA VAL A 95 9.48 0.16 5.44
C VAL A 95 9.51 -1.36 5.33
N PHE A 96 9.92 -1.91 4.18
CA PHE A 96 9.77 -3.33 3.86
C PHE A 96 11.05 -4.16 4.02
N ARG A 97 12.12 -3.57 4.58
CA ARG A 97 13.39 -4.29 4.80
C ARG A 97 13.19 -5.54 5.64
N GLY A 98 13.60 -6.69 5.11
CA GLY A 98 13.47 -7.99 5.78
C GLY A 98 12.07 -8.62 5.65
N ILE A 99 11.08 -7.85 5.19
CA ILE A 99 9.79 -8.37 4.70
C ILE A 99 9.94 -8.75 3.22
N ASP A 100 10.73 -7.99 2.46
CA ASP A 100 11.09 -8.24 1.06
C ASP A 100 9.93 -8.81 0.19
N PRO A 101 8.79 -8.09 0.06
CA PRO A 101 7.67 -8.53 -0.77
C PRO A 101 8.06 -8.58 -2.26
N ALA A 102 7.29 -9.32 -3.06
CA ALA A 102 7.37 -9.17 -4.51
C ALA A 102 7.01 -7.72 -4.89
N LEU A 103 7.85 -7.05 -5.68
CA LEU A 103 7.70 -5.64 -6.02
C LEU A 103 7.52 -5.47 -7.53
N THR A 104 6.50 -4.71 -7.92
CA THR A 104 6.41 -4.13 -9.27
C THR A 104 6.29 -2.61 -9.14
N MET A 105 7.08 -1.88 -9.93
CA MET A 105 6.98 -0.43 -10.02
C MET A 105 6.77 -0.03 -11.48
N THR A 106 5.79 0.83 -11.74
CA THR A 106 5.47 1.29 -13.09
C THR A 106 5.42 2.81 -13.14
N ARG A 107 5.67 3.34 -14.34
CA ARG A 107 5.47 4.76 -14.64
C ARG A 107 4.14 4.93 -15.36
N SER A 108 3.12 5.36 -14.63
CA SER A 108 1.77 5.60 -15.17
C SER A 108 1.21 6.91 -14.63
N PRO A 109 0.43 7.66 -15.43
CA PRO A 109 -0.32 8.81 -14.94
C PRO A 109 -1.25 8.41 -13.78
N LEU A 110 -1.37 9.30 -12.79
CA LEU A 110 -2.22 9.11 -11.62
C LEU A 110 -3.44 10.05 -11.67
N ALA A 111 -4.46 9.74 -10.87
CA ALA A 111 -5.69 10.53 -10.80
C ALA A 111 -5.52 11.79 -9.93
N GLY A 112 -4.70 12.75 -10.39
CA GLY A 112 -4.44 14.01 -9.71
C GLY A 112 -2.96 14.38 -9.68
N GLU A 113 -2.58 15.25 -8.75
CA GLU A 113 -1.19 15.72 -8.55
C GLU A 113 -0.36 14.75 -7.68
N TYR A 114 -0.79 13.49 -7.58
CA TYR A 114 -0.08 12.48 -6.79
C TYR A 114 1.25 12.11 -7.47
N LYS A 115 2.27 11.93 -6.64
CA LYS A 115 3.64 11.55 -7.04
C LYS A 115 3.92 10.07 -6.81
N ALA A 116 3.17 9.42 -5.92
CA ALA A 116 3.24 7.99 -5.71
C ALA A 116 1.91 7.43 -5.20
N GLU A 117 1.52 6.27 -5.71
CA GLU A 117 0.46 5.43 -5.13
C GLU A 117 0.98 4.00 -4.92
N ILE A 118 0.42 3.32 -3.91
CA ILE A 118 0.77 1.95 -3.58
C ILE A 118 -0.47 1.07 -3.42
N GLU A 119 -0.42 -0.11 -4.04
CA GLU A 119 -1.36 -1.22 -3.87
C GLU A 119 -0.60 -2.39 -3.22
N VAL A 120 -1.24 -3.07 -2.26
CA VAL A 120 -0.60 -4.23 -1.61
C VAL A 120 -1.51 -5.44 -1.54
N THR A 121 -0.88 -6.62 -1.59
CA THR A 121 -1.50 -7.89 -1.25
C THR A 121 -0.78 -8.47 -0.04
N ALA A 122 -1.55 -8.83 0.98
CA ALA A 122 -1.05 -9.45 2.19
C ALA A 122 -1.69 -10.82 2.40
N HIS A 123 -0.96 -11.68 3.12
CA HIS A 123 -1.48 -12.93 3.62
C HIS A 123 -1.29 -12.95 5.13
N ARG A 124 -2.39 -12.97 5.90
CA ARG A 124 -2.36 -12.95 7.36
C ARG A 124 -1.43 -14.05 7.88
N GLY A 125 -0.51 -13.68 8.78
CA GLY A 125 0.47 -14.59 9.37
C GLY A 125 1.75 -14.79 8.55
N ALA A 126 1.86 -14.23 7.34
CA ALA A 126 3.08 -14.32 6.54
C ALA A 126 4.28 -13.65 7.24
N GLY A 127 4.05 -12.64 8.08
CA GLY A 127 5.12 -12.01 8.87
C GLY A 127 5.76 -12.94 9.89
N ALA A 128 5.03 -13.96 10.36
CA ALA A 128 5.53 -14.98 11.30
C ALA A 128 5.99 -16.27 10.61
N ALA A 129 5.79 -16.39 9.29
CA ALA A 129 6.15 -17.58 8.55
C ALA A 129 7.67 -17.71 8.40
N ARG A 130 8.15 -18.95 8.36
CA ARG A 130 9.56 -19.23 8.04
C ARG A 130 9.84 -18.84 6.60
N ARG A 131 10.88 -18.02 6.39
CA ARG A 131 11.36 -17.61 5.06
C ARG A 131 12.55 -18.44 4.62
N THR A 132 12.61 -18.72 3.33
CA THR A 132 13.77 -19.30 2.64
C THR A 132 14.10 -18.37 1.47
N GLN A 133 15.36 -17.97 1.35
CA GLN A 133 15.87 -17.22 0.19
C GLN A 133 16.67 -18.16 -0.70
N ILE A 134 16.44 -18.07 -2.01
CA ILE A 134 17.13 -18.84 -3.03
C ILE A 134 17.72 -17.84 -4.02
N GLY A 135 19.03 -17.91 -4.25
CA GLY A 135 19.69 -17.13 -5.31
C GLY A 135 19.39 -17.70 -6.69
N LEU A 136 19.34 -16.84 -7.71
CA LEU A 136 19.18 -17.22 -9.12
C LEU A 136 20.50 -17.69 -9.74
#